data_AF-A0A1Q7ZW36-F1
#
_entry.id   AF-A0A1Q7ZW36-F1
#
_cell.length_a   1.000
_cell.length_b   1.000
_cell.length_c   1.000
_cell.angle_alpha   90.00
_cell.angle_beta   90.00
_cell.angle_gamma   90.00
#
_symmetry.space_group_name_H-M   'P 1'
#
loop_
_entity.id
_entity.type
_entity.pdbx_description
1 polymer ?
#
loop_
_entity_poly.entity_id
_entity_poly.type
_entity_poly.pdbx_seq_one_letter_code
_entity_poly.pdbx_strand_id
1 'polypeptide(L)'
;MTFSDPPSREISLSMLAQMRARTDFSVPASYLLLPLASYLSWALFMVAWWGAGAGLGTGDLTLAVSELGIVGLVASAAASYVVYLVMSRANNHSSRTRALLWKAVGELQSRTGATGQEAMLPLSSAEEGLYRLSRGEHERSAVLWALLASIPVVGWIFLVTALWFLSRELAKHARLEELVLEDVDRTLKATGLQGASVRGAPVASRDILGVSVAIVSTIELLSSFLLGPAGGLVLIYLTVGAFSLVWLDLAIRDPTVHFSFHSQFEPDILRSLPDTFAGISNVGAG
;
A
#
# COMPACT_ATOMS: atom_id res chain seq x y z
N MET A 1 -7.52 10.44 -28.18
CA MET A 1 -8.67 11.07 -27.52
C MET A 1 -8.12 12.06 -26.51
N THR A 2 -8.11 13.33 -26.89
CA THR A 2 -7.75 14.46 -26.03
C THR A 2 -8.82 14.61 -24.96
N PHE A 3 -8.48 14.23 -23.73
CA PHE A 3 -9.23 14.63 -22.55
C PHE A 3 -9.06 16.13 -22.41
N SER A 4 -10.09 16.87 -22.80
CA SER A 4 -10.26 18.26 -22.38
C SER A 4 -10.42 18.27 -20.86
N ASP A 5 -9.49 18.91 -20.17
CA ASP A 5 -9.58 19.12 -18.72
C ASP A 5 -10.89 19.86 -18.39
N PRO A 6 -11.74 19.30 -17.51
CA PRO A 6 -12.84 20.08 -16.95
C PRO A 6 -12.26 21.25 -16.13
N PRO A 7 -12.99 22.37 -15.97
CA PRO A 7 -12.53 23.49 -15.15
C PRO A 7 -12.11 22.96 -13.78
N SER A 8 -10.87 23.24 -13.38
CA SER A 8 -10.28 22.80 -12.12
C SER A 8 -11.10 23.31 -10.95
N ARG A 9 -12.11 22.55 -10.56
CA ARG A 9 -12.80 22.72 -9.28
C ARG A 9 -11.71 22.54 -8.23
N GLU A 10 -11.27 23.61 -7.59
CA GLU A 10 -10.24 23.53 -6.56
C GLU A 10 -10.66 22.48 -5.53
N ILE A 11 -9.83 21.47 -5.33
CA ILE A 11 -10.13 20.39 -4.40
C ILE A 11 -9.98 20.96 -2.98
N SER A 12 -11.10 21.13 -2.28
CA SER A 12 -11.18 21.62 -0.90
C SER A 12 -10.65 20.60 0.12
N LEU A 13 -10.31 21.04 1.34
CA LEU A 13 -9.86 20.14 2.41
C LEU A 13 -10.96 19.14 2.79
N SER A 14 -12.22 19.59 2.86
CA SER A 14 -13.34 18.71 3.17
C SER A 14 -13.53 17.61 2.12
N MET A 15 -13.39 17.96 0.84
CA MET A 15 -13.43 16.98 -0.26
C MET A 15 -12.32 15.93 -0.13
N LEU A 16 -11.08 16.34 0.21
CA LEU A 16 -9.96 15.42 0.43
C LEU A 16 -10.18 14.50 1.63
N ALA A 17 -10.78 15.00 2.71
CA ALA A 17 -11.14 14.19 3.86
C ALA A 17 -12.29 13.20 3.54
N GLN A 18 -13.27 13.61 2.74
CA GLN A 18 -14.37 12.73 2.30
C GLN A 18 -13.88 11.60 1.37
N MET A 19 -12.85 11.85 0.56
CA MET A 19 -12.24 10.84 -0.31
C MET A 19 -11.62 9.66 0.46
N ARG A 20 -11.40 9.79 1.78
CA ARG A 20 -10.85 8.73 2.64
C ARG A 20 -11.60 7.41 2.51
N ALA A 21 -12.93 7.44 2.43
CA ALA A 21 -13.74 6.22 2.29
C ALA A 21 -13.42 5.41 1.01
N ARG A 22 -12.87 6.08 -0.02
CA ARG A 22 -12.47 5.47 -1.29
C ARG A 22 -11.00 5.08 -1.32
N THR A 23 -10.12 5.82 -0.64
CA THR A 23 -8.67 5.58 -0.67
C THR A 23 -8.20 4.64 0.43
N ASP A 24 -8.86 4.66 1.59
CA ASP A 24 -8.39 4.03 2.82
C ASP A 24 -9.31 2.86 3.23
N PHE A 25 -9.86 2.15 2.24
CA PHE A 25 -10.77 1.04 2.45
C PHE A 25 -10.06 -0.17 3.09
N SER A 26 -10.78 -0.93 3.91
CA SER A 26 -10.26 -2.16 4.49
C SER A 26 -10.37 -3.32 3.49
N VAL A 27 -9.28 -4.06 3.31
CA VAL A 27 -9.28 -5.31 2.56
C VAL A 27 -9.59 -6.44 3.54
N PRO A 28 -10.65 -7.24 3.36
CA PRO A 28 -10.95 -8.34 4.25
C PRO A 28 -9.85 -9.41 4.23
N ALA A 29 -9.52 -9.97 5.39
CA ALA A 29 -8.51 -11.03 5.49
C ALA A 29 -8.88 -12.29 4.67
N SER A 30 -10.17 -12.52 4.40
CA SER A 30 -10.64 -13.61 3.53
C SER A 30 -10.10 -13.51 2.10
N TYR A 31 -9.66 -12.34 1.65
CA TYR A 31 -9.02 -12.18 0.34
C TYR A 31 -7.69 -12.95 0.24
N LEU A 32 -7.09 -13.34 1.36
CA LEU A 32 -5.90 -14.22 1.39
C LEU A 32 -6.20 -15.64 0.88
N LEU A 33 -7.47 -16.05 0.83
CA LEU A 33 -7.85 -17.34 0.26
C LEU A 33 -7.56 -17.40 -1.25
N LEU A 34 -7.58 -16.26 -1.95
CA LEU A 34 -7.30 -16.18 -3.39
C LEU A 34 -5.82 -16.50 -3.72
N PRO A 35 -4.83 -15.79 -3.16
CA PRO A 35 -3.42 -16.14 -3.35
C PRO A 35 -3.09 -17.53 -2.76
N LEU A 36 -3.70 -17.92 -1.64
CA LEU A 36 -3.52 -19.29 -1.12
C LEU A 36 -3.99 -20.35 -2.13
N ALA A 37 -5.17 -20.17 -2.74
CA ALA A 37 -5.67 -21.07 -3.76
C ALA A 37 -4.75 -21.12 -4.99
N SER A 38 -4.25 -19.97 -5.44
CA SER A 38 -3.26 -19.90 -6.54
C SER A 38 -2.00 -20.69 -6.20
N TYR A 39 -1.46 -20.45 -5.01
CA TYR A 39 -0.26 -21.08 -4.51
C TYR A 39 -0.39 -22.60 -4.46
N LEU A 40 -1.46 -23.11 -3.86
CA LEU A 40 -1.73 -24.54 -3.75
C LEU A 40 -1.97 -25.18 -5.12
N SER A 41 -2.69 -24.50 -6.02
CA SER A 41 -2.95 -25.00 -7.38
C SER A 41 -1.64 -25.22 -8.15
N TRP A 42 -0.72 -24.25 -8.09
CA TRP A 42 0.59 -24.39 -8.73
C TRP A 42 1.50 -25.42 -8.04
N ALA A 43 1.44 -25.56 -6.71
CA ALA A 43 2.17 -26.61 -6.01
C ALA A 43 1.71 -28.00 -6.48
N LEU A 44 0.40 -28.23 -6.52
CA LEU A 44 -0.18 -29.48 -7.01
C LEU A 44 0.13 -29.72 -8.49
N PHE A 45 0.03 -28.67 -9.32
CA PHE A 45 0.41 -28.73 -10.73
C PHE A 45 1.86 -29.19 -10.90
N MET A 46 2.81 -28.60 -10.18
CA MET A 46 4.23 -28.95 -10.30
C MET A 46 4.51 -30.40 -9.91
N VAL A 47 3.87 -30.89 -8.84
CA VAL A 47 3.99 -32.29 -8.40
C VAL A 47 3.39 -33.24 -9.44
N ALA A 48 2.19 -32.94 -9.95
CA ALA A 48 1.52 -33.77 -10.95
C ALA A 48 2.26 -33.77 -12.29
N TRP A 49 2.74 -32.61 -12.74
CA TRP A 49 3.53 -32.44 -13.96
C TRP A 49 4.82 -33.27 -13.90
N TRP A 50 5.53 -33.21 -12.76
CA TRP A 50 6.73 -34.01 -12.54
C TRP A 50 6.42 -35.51 -12.56
N GLY A 51 5.36 -35.94 -11.88
CA GLY A 51 4.92 -37.34 -11.86
C GLY A 51 4.57 -37.87 -13.26
N ALA A 52 3.90 -37.06 -14.08
CA ALA A 52 3.58 -37.39 -15.47
C ALA A 52 4.84 -37.54 -16.33
N GLY A 53 5.78 -36.60 -16.22
CA GLY A 53 7.05 -36.65 -16.93
C GLY A 53 7.94 -37.84 -16.53
N ALA A 54 7.83 -38.30 -15.29
CA ALA A 54 8.50 -39.50 -14.79
C ALA A 54 7.85 -40.82 -15.25
N GLY A 55 6.76 -40.77 -16.01
CA GLY A 55 6.09 -41.95 -16.55
C GLY A 55 5.12 -42.65 -15.58
N LEU A 56 4.70 -42.00 -14.49
CA LEU A 56 3.86 -42.59 -13.44
C LEU A 56 2.33 -42.63 -13.77
N GLY A 57 1.97 -42.73 -15.05
CA GLY A 57 0.58 -42.79 -15.52
C GLY A 57 0.38 -41.93 -16.77
N THR A 58 -0.16 -42.48 -17.85
CA THR A 58 -0.04 -41.86 -19.19
C THR A 58 -1.32 -41.22 -19.74
N GLY A 59 -2.50 -41.57 -19.20
CA GLY A 59 -3.80 -40.99 -19.64
C GLY A 59 -4.40 -40.01 -18.64
N ASP A 60 -4.90 -40.52 -17.52
CA ASP A 60 -5.64 -39.74 -16.52
C ASP A 60 -4.80 -38.64 -15.87
N LEU A 61 -3.50 -38.88 -15.69
CA LEU A 61 -2.59 -37.91 -15.10
C LEU A 61 -2.35 -36.69 -16.01
N THR A 62 -2.35 -36.88 -17.33
CA THR A 62 -2.18 -35.79 -18.32
C THR A 62 -3.39 -34.85 -18.33
N LEU A 63 -4.60 -35.42 -18.23
CA LEU A 63 -5.83 -34.65 -18.10
C LEU A 63 -5.83 -33.86 -16.79
N ALA A 64 -5.51 -34.50 -15.67
CA ALA A 64 -5.44 -33.86 -14.36
C ALA A 64 -4.44 -32.69 -14.32
N VAL A 65 -3.26 -32.85 -14.93
CA VAL A 65 -2.26 -31.80 -15.05
C VAL A 65 -2.78 -30.60 -15.84
N SER A 66 -3.50 -30.86 -16.94
CA SER A 66 -4.08 -29.81 -17.78
C SER A 66 -5.15 -29.03 -17.03
N GLU A 67 -6.04 -29.72 -16.31
CA GLU A 67 -7.08 -29.11 -15.48
C GLU A 67 -6.47 -28.26 -14.35
N LEU A 68 -5.47 -28.79 -13.64
CA LEU A 68 -4.74 -28.06 -12.60
C LEU A 68 -4.08 -26.79 -13.14
N GLY A 69 -3.54 -26.83 -14.37
CA GLY A 69 -2.95 -25.67 -15.02
C GLY A 69 -3.99 -24.56 -15.27
N ILE A 70 -5.18 -24.92 -15.77
CA ILE A 70 -6.28 -23.96 -16.00
C ILE A 70 -6.75 -23.37 -14.67
N VAL A 71 -6.97 -24.20 -13.65
CA VAL A 71 -7.35 -23.76 -12.31
C VAL A 71 -6.29 -22.83 -11.72
N GLY A 72 -5.01 -23.16 -11.87
CA GLY A 72 -3.88 -22.34 -11.44
C GLY A 72 -3.85 -20.96 -12.11
N LEU A 73 -4.14 -20.88 -13.41
CA LEU A 73 -4.21 -19.61 -14.13
C LEU A 73 -5.36 -18.73 -13.63
N VAL A 74 -6.56 -19.30 -13.46
CA VAL A 74 -7.72 -18.57 -12.92
C VAL A 74 -7.43 -18.08 -11.50
N ALA A 75 -6.86 -18.93 -10.65
CA ALA A 75 -6.49 -18.57 -9.30
C ALA A 75 -5.39 -17.50 -9.26
N SER A 76 -4.45 -17.50 -10.21
CA SER A 76 -3.40 -16.46 -10.34
C SER A 76 -3.97 -15.11 -10.72
N ALA A 77 -4.98 -15.06 -11.60
CA ALA A 77 -5.69 -13.84 -11.92
C ALA A 77 -6.46 -13.28 -10.69
N ALA A 78 -7.06 -14.17 -9.89
CA ALA A 78 -7.70 -13.75 -8.64
C ALA A 78 -6.68 -13.25 -7.60
N ALA A 79 -5.52 -13.92 -7.48
CA ALA A 79 -4.44 -13.51 -6.61
C ALA A 79 -3.84 -12.15 -7.02
N SER A 80 -3.62 -11.92 -8.31
CA SER A 80 -3.09 -10.65 -8.81
C SER A 80 -4.02 -9.48 -8.56
N TYR A 81 -5.34 -9.71 -8.55
CA TYR A 81 -6.29 -8.69 -8.14
C TYR A 81 -6.09 -8.25 -6.68
N VAL A 82 -5.74 -9.17 -5.77
CA VAL A 82 -5.39 -8.81 -4.38
C VAL A 82 -4.15 -7.93 -4.34
N VAL A 83 -3.13 -8.25 -5.13
CA VAL A 83 -1.90 -7.44 -5.27
C VAL A 83 -2.24 -6.04 -5.77
N TYR A 84 -3.06 -5.95 -6.82
CA TYR A 84 -3.56 -4.68 -7.35
C TYR A 84 -4.26 -3.87 -6.26
N LEU A 85 -5.17 -4.47 -5.50
CA LEU A 85 -5.92 -3.79 -4.44
C LEU A 85 -5.01 -3.19 -3.38
N VAL A 86 -4.07 -3.99 -2.85
CA VAL A 86 -3.19 -3.53 -1.78
C VAL A 86 -2.25 -2.41 -2.27
N MET A 87 -1.69 -2.55 -3.47
CA MET A 87 -0.79 -1.54 -4.06
C MET A 87 -1.54 -0.25 -4.42
N SER A 88 -2.70 -0.38 -5.08
CA SER A 88 -3.53 0.77 -5.45
C SER A 88 -4.03 1.52 -4.22
N ARG A 89 -4.38 0.80 -3.15
CA ARG A 89 -4.80 1.41 -1.89
C ARG A 89 -3.71 2.29 -1.29
N ALA A 90 -2.48 1.79 -1.19
CA ALA A 90 -1.36 2.54 -0.65
C ALA A 90 -1.04 3.80 -1.49
N ASN A 91 -1.03 3.67 -2.83
CA ASN A 91 -0.83 4.81 -3.71
C ASN A 91 -1.92 5.87 -3.56
N ASN A 92 -3.18 5.44 -3.55
CA ASN A 92 -4.33 6.33 -3.43
C ASN A 92 -4.32 7.07 -2.08
N HIS A 93 -3.96 6.37 -1.00
CA HIS A 93 -3.80 6.95 0.33
C HIS A 93 -2.70 8.02 0.33
N SER A 94 -1.47 7.67 -0.08
CA SER A 94 -0.34 8.61 -0.08
C SER A 94 -0.63 9.85 -0.94
N SER A 95 -1.24 9.67 -2.12
CA SER A 95 -1.59 10.78 -3.02
C SER A 95 -2.63 11.72 -2.40
N ARG A 96 -3.66 11.17 -1.74
CA ARG A 96 -4.69 11.95 -1.02
C ARG A 96 -4.11 12.70 0.18
N THR A 97 -3.36 12.00 1.03
CA THR A 97 -2.72 12.55 2.22
C THR A 97 -1.81 13.71 1.84
N ARG A 98 -0.97 13.53 0.82
CA ARG A 98 -0.10 14.58 0.30
C ARG A 98 -0.90 15.80 -0.20
N ALA A 99 -1.98 15.58 -0.94
CA ALA A 99 -2.86 16.68 -1.38
C ALA A 99 -3.48 17.43 -0.20
N LEU A 100 -3.90 16.71 0.85
CA LEU A 100 -4.45 17.29 2.08
C LEU A 100 -3.40 18.15 2.79
N LEU A 101 -2.18 17.63 2.95
CA LEU A 101 -1.07 18.36 3.56
C LEU A 101 -0.66 19.60 2.75
N TRP A 102 -0.59 19.51 1.42
CA TRP A 102 -0.34 20.68 0.55
C TRP A 102 -1.36 21.78 0.78
N LYS A 103 -2.64 21.41 0.85
CA LYS A 103 -3.70 22.39 1.07
C LYS A 103 -3.64 22.95 2.49
N ALA A 104 -3.43 22.12 3.51
CA ALA A 104 -3.33 22.57 4.90
C ALA A 104 -2.14 23.53 5.13
N VAL A 105 -0.96 23.19 4.61
CA VAL A 105 0.23 24.05 4.69
C VAL A 105 0.02 25.36 3.91
N GLY A 106 -0.60 25.31 2.72
CA GLY A 106 -0.92 26.52 1.95
C GLY A 106 -1.91 27.45 2.67
N GLU A 107 -2.94 26.90 3.31
CA GLU A 107 -3.88 27.68 4.15
C GLU A 107 -3.16 28.29 5.36
N LEU A 108 -2.29 27.52 6.04
CA LEU A 108 -1.48 28.03 7.15
C LEU A 108 -0.53 29.15 6.72
N GLN A 109 0.10 29.02 5.55
CA GLN A 109 0.98 30.04 4.99
C GLN A 109 0.21 31.36 4.76
N SER A 110 -1.01 31.28 4.22
CA SER A 110 -1.86 32.46 4.00
C SER A 110 -2.25 33.18 5.30
N ARG A 111 -2.42 32.43 6.41
CA ARG A 111 -2.78 32.97 7.73
C ARG A 111 -1.58 33.44 8.53
N THR A 112 -0.43 32.78 8.38
CA THR A 112 0.80 33.09 9.13
C THR A 112 1.37 34.45 8.73
N GLY A 113 1.23 34.84 7.46
CA GLY A 113 1.63 36.17 6.97
C GLY A 113 0.99 37.35 7.74
N ALA A 114 -0.10 37.11 8.47
CA ALA A 114 -0.78 38.12 9.28
C ALA A 114 -0.43 38.09 10.79
N THR A 115 0.16 37.01 11.32
CA THR A 115 -0.02 36.72 12.77
C THR A 115 1.16 36.19 13.59
N GLY A 116 2.37 35.94 13.07
CA GLY A 116 3.48 35.69 14.01
C GLY A 116 4.78 35.11 13.47
N GLN A 117 5.89 35.68 13.96
CA GLN A 117 7.26 35.22 13.72
C GLN A 117 7.53 33.83 14.33
N GLU A 118 6.80 33.47 15.39
CA GLU A 118 6.90 32.16 16.07
C GLU A 118 6.37 30.99 15.21
N ALA A 119 5.41 31.25 14.31
CA ALA A 119 4.85 30.24 13.43
C ALA A 119 5.69 29.98 12.16
N MET A 120 6.66 30.84 11.83
CA MET A 120 7.45 30.74 10.59
C MET A 120 8.43 29.55 10.59
N LEU A 121 9.01 29.23 11.74
CA LEU A 121 9.94 28.10 11.87
C LEU A 121 9.22 26.75 11.67
N PRO A 122 8.16 26.41 12.42
CA PRO A 122 7.44 25.16 12.19
C PRO A 122 6.78 25.12 10.81
N LEU A 123 6.31 26.25 10.27
CA LEU A 123 5.74 26.28 8.92
C LEU A 123 6.79 25.96 7.85
N SER A 124 7.97 26.56 7.91
CA SER A 124 9.04 26.27 6.94
C SER A 124 9.55 24.82 7.06
N SER A 125 9.58 24.28 8.28
CA SER A 125 9.87 22.85 8.52
C SER A 125 8.78 21.94 7.92
N ALA A 126 7.50 22.27 8.09
CA ALA A 126 6.39 21.54 7.49
C ALA A 126 6.46 21.55 5.95
N GLU A 127 6.75 22.72 5.34
CA GLU A 127 6.94 22.85 3.90
C GLU A 127 8.10 21.97 3.41
N GLU A 128 9.26 22.03 4.07
CA GLU A 128 10.41 21.20 3.71
C GLU A 128 10.09 19.70 3.85
N GLY A 129 9.44 19.31 4.95
CA GLY A 129 8.99 17.95 5.19
C GLY A 129 8.04 17.46 4.11
N LEU A 130 7.11 18.31 3.66
CA LEU A 130 6.17 18.01 2.59
C LEU A 130 6.85 17.87 1.23
N TYR A 131 7.85 18.70 0.92
CA TYR A 131 8.68 18.51 -0.27
C TYR A 131 9.49 17.20 -0.22
N ARG A 132 9.97 16.79 0.96
CA ARG A 132 10.66 15.51 1.16
C ARG A 132 9.70 14.33 0.99
N LEU A 133 8.50 14.41 1.55
CA LEU A 133 7.42 13.44 1.37
C LEU A 133 7.09 13.28 -0.12
N SER A 134 6.81 14.40 -0.80
CA SER A 134 6.43 14.42 -2.21
C SER A 134 7.52 13.96 -3.16
N ARG A 135 8.80 14.23 -2.89
CA ARG A 135 9.92 13.73 -3.72
C ARG A 135 10.29 12.29 -3.39
N GLY A 136 10.02 11.86 -2.16
CA GLY A 136 10.38 10.55 -1.66
C GLY A 136 9.44 9.43 -2.10
N GLU A 137 8.23 9.78 -2.55
CA GLU A 137 7.16 8.88 -2.98
C GLU A 137 7.07 8.82 -4.49
N HIS A 138 7.27 7.62 -5.04
CA HIS A 138 7.05 7.35 -6.45
C HIS A 138 5.80 6.48 -6.54
N GLU A 139 4.77 6.95 -7.24
CA GLU A 139 3.58 6.16 -7.51
C GLU A 139 3.98 4.94 -8.35
N ARG A 140 3.90 3.74 -7.75
CA ARG A 140 4.20 2.49 -8.46
C ARG A 140 2.97 2.04 -9.24
N SER A 141 3.16 1.56 -10.46
CA SER A 141 2.03 1.01 -11.23
C SER A 141 1.48 -0.26 -10.56
N ALA A 142 0.34 -0.13 -9.89
CA ALA A 142 -0.35 -1.25 -9.25
C ALA A 142 -0.72 -2.35 -10.27
N VAL A 143 -1.07 -1.94 -11.49
CA VAL A 143 -1.39 -2.84 -12.60
C VAL A 143 -0.15 -3.64 -13.00
N LEU A 144 1.02 -3.00 -13.13
CA LEU A 144 2.26 -3.70 -13.48
C LEU A 144 2.60 -4.78 -12.46
N TRP A 145 2.56 -4.45 -11.16
CA TRP A 145 2.87 -5.41 -10.11
C TRP A 145 1.87 -6.57 -10.05
N ALA A 146 0.59 -6.29 -10.31
CA ALA A 146 -0.43 -7.33 -10.42
C ALA A 146 -0.15 -8.26 -11.62
N LEU A 147 0.16 -7.71 -12.79
CA LEU A 147 0.50 -8.51 -13.97
C LEU A 147 1.75 -9.37 -13.74
N LEU A 148 2.80 -8.80 -13.13
CA LEU A 148 4.00 -9.57 -12.78
C LEU A 148 3.72 -10.69 -11.78
N ALA A 149 2.89 -10.43 -10.77
CA ALA A 149 2.48 -11.44 -9.80
C ALA A 149 1.57 -12.53 -10.38
N SER A 150 0.92 -12.27 -11.52
CA SER A 150 0.06 -13.25 -12.22
C SER A 150 0.84 -14.31 -13.01
N ILE A 151 2.14 -14.12 -13.20
CA ILE A 151 2.98 -15.05 -13.96
C ILE A 151 3.02 -16.40 -13.25
N PRO A 152 2.67 -17.51 -13.91
CA PRO A 152 2.74 -18.85 -13.34
C PRO A 152 4.09 -19.16 -12.71
N VAL A 153 4.09 -19.69 -11.48
CA VAL A 153 5.27 -20.13 -10.70
C VAL A 153 6.22 -18.97 -10.31
N VAL A 154 6.67 -18.17 -11.26
CA VAL A 154 7.64 -17.06 -11.06
C VAL A 154 6.98 -15.83 -10.44
N GLY A 155 5.67 -15.66 -10.59
CA GLY A 155 4.90 -14.53 -10.05
C GLY A 155 5.07 -14.33 -8.55
N TRP A 156 5.36 -15.39 -7.80
CA TRP A 156 5.62 -15.33 -6.36
C TRP A 156 6.87 -14.51 -6.00
N ILE A 157 7.92 -14.55 -6.83
CA ILE A 157 9.11 -13.71 -6.62
C ILE A 157 8.75 -12.23 -6.78
N PHE A 158 7.95 -11.91 -7.80
CA PHE A 158 7.45 -10.56 -8.02
C PHE A 158 6.50 -10.12 -6.91
N LEU A 159 5.68 -11.04 -6.36
CA LEU A 159 4.83 -10.78 -5.21
C LEU A 159 5.65 -10.42 -3.97
N VAL A 160 6.64 -11.23 -3.58
CA VAL A 160 7.54 -10.92 -2.45
C VAL A 160 8.21 -9.56 -2.65
N THR A 161 8.70 -9.32 -3.86
CA THR A 161 9.36 -8.05 -4.20
C THR A 161 8.40 -6.87 -4.07
N ALA A 162 7.18 -6.99 -4.57
CA ALA A 162 6.13 -5.97 -4.46
C ALA A 162 5.80 -5.66 -2.99
N LEU A 163 5.64 -6.71 -2.17
CA LEU A 163 5.31 -6.59 -0.76
C LEU A 163 6.46 -6.01 0.06
N TRP A 164 7.69 -6.37 -0.25
CA TRP A 164 8.88 -5.77 0.36
C TRP A 164 8.92 -4.27 0.08
N PHE A 165 8.86 -3.86 -1.20
CA PHE A 165 8.85 -2.45 -1.57
C PHE A 165 7.70 -1.69 -0.90
N LEU A 166 6.48 -2.24 -0.95
CA LEU A 166 5.31 -1.64 -0.35
C LEU A 166 5.48 -1.41 1.16
N SER A 167 5.95 -2.42 1.90
CA SER A 167 6.13 -2.31 3.35
C SER A 167 7.16 -1.25 3.72
N ARG A 168 8.25 -1.17 2.95
CA ARG A 168 9.32 -0.20 3.17
C ARG A 168 8.89 1.23 2.82
N GLU A 169 8.18 1.40 1.72
CA GLU A 169 7.67 2.70 1.29
C GLU A 169 6.58 3.23 2.22
N LEU A 170 5.66 2.37 2.68
CA LEU A 170 4.63 2.78 3.62
C LEU A 170 5.22 3.17 4.99
N ALA A 171 6.20 2.41 5.49
CA ALA A 171 6.91 2.78 6.72
C ALA A 171 7.63 4.13 6.60
N LYS A 172 8.25 4.39 5.44
CA LYS A 172 8.89 5.68 5.14
C LYS A 172 7.86 6.81 5.04
N HIS A 173 6.76 6.59 4.34
CA HIS A 173 5.64 7.54 4.20
C HIS A 173 5.11 7.94 5.57
N ALA A 174 4.70 6.95 6.39
CA ALA A 174 4.12 7.19 7.71
C ALA A 174 5.06 7.99 8.63
N ARG A 175 6.38 7.69 8.59
CA ARG A 175 7.37 8.45 9.39
C ARG A 175 7.53 9.89 8.92
N LEU A 176 7.60 10.12 7.60
CA LEU A 176 7.75 11.47 7.06
C LEU A 176 6.47 12.30 7.26
N GLU A 177 5.32 11.66 7.08
CA GLU A 177 4.03 12.26 7.33
C GLU A 177 3.91 12.72 8.78
N GLU A 178 4.25 11.88 9.75
CA GLU A 178 4.18 12.21 11.17
C GLU A 178 4.96 13.48 11.50
N LEU A 179 6.16 13.65 10.93
CA LEU A 179 6.97 14.86 11.09
C LEU A 179 6.27 16.09 10.52
N VAL A 180 5.68 15.98 9.32
CA VAL A 180 4.94 17.08 8.70
C VAL A 180 3.71 17.45 9.53
N LEU A 181 2.96 16.45 10.02
CA LEU A 181 1.79 16.66 10.85
C LEU A 181 2.15 17.32 12.18
N GLU A 182 3.26 16.91 12.81
CA GLU A 182 3.74 17.52 14.04
C GLU A 182 4.08 19.01 13.83
N ASP A 183 4.73 19.35 12.72
CA ASP A 183 5.04 20.74 12.38
C ASP A 183 3.79 21.55 12.01
N VAL A 184 2.80 20.94 11.34
CA VAL A 184 1.48 21.54 11.11
C VAL A 184 0.76 21.83 12.43
N ASP A 185 0.76 20.90 13.38
CA ASP A 185 0.18 21.11 14.72
C ASP A 185 0.89 22.23 15.49
N ARG A 186 2.23 22.27 15.48
CA ARG A 186 3.00 23.37 16.08
C ARG A 186 2.64 24.72 15.44
N THR A 187 2.46 24.75 14.12
CA THR A 187 2.10 25.96 13.37
C THR A 187 0.68 26.42 13.70
N LEU A 188 -0.27 25.49 13.80
CA LEU A 188 -1.65 25.77 14.25
C LEU A 188 -1.63 26.41 15.64
N LYS A 189 -0.92 25.83 16.60
CA LYS A 189 -0.80 26.37 17.96
C LYS A 189 -0.13 27.75 17.98
N ALA A 190 0.95 27.94 17.22
CA ALA A 190 1.67 29.21 17.14
C ALA A 190 0.86 30.33 16.47
N THR A 191 -0.11 29.98 15.62
CA THR A 191 -1.07 30.93 15.01
C THR A 191 -2.32 31.17 15.86
N GLY A 192 -2.39 30.60 17.08
CA GLY A 192 -3.54 30.71 17.98
C GLY A 192 -4.73 29.84 17.56
N LEU A 193 -4.57 28.97 16.57
CA LEU A 193 -5.57 28.00 16.16
C LEU A 193 -5.54 26.77 17.07
N GLN A 194 -6.64 26.02 17.09
CA GLN A 194 -6.69 24.76 17.81
C GLN A 194 -5.73 23.75 17.15
N GLY A 195 -4.84 23.15 17.94
CA GLY A 195 -3.93 22.11 17.45
C GLY A 195 -4.68 20.85 17.00
N ALA A 196 -3.99 20.01 16.23
CA ALA A 196 -4.47 18.69 15.81
C ALA A 196 -3.83 17.61 16.69
N SER A 197 -4.61 16.62 17.14
CA SER A 197 -4.06 15.54 17.95
C SER A 197 -3.20 14.59 17.11
N VAL A 198 -1.91 14.90 16.95
CA VAL A 198 -0.94 14.04 16.28
C VAL A 198 -0.39 13.02 17.28
N ARG A 199 -0.97 11.82 17.30
CA ARG A 199 -0.39 10.63 17.96
C ARG A 199 -0.15 9.56 16.92
N GLY A 200 1.09 9.39 16.50
CA GLY A 200 1.45 8.47 15.41
C GLY A 200 1.03 7.02 15.65
N ALA A 201 0.63 6.37 14.56
CA ALA A 201 0.51 4.93 14.46
C ALA A 201 1.68 4.42 13.60
N PRO A 202 2.80 3.96 14.21
CA PRO A 202 3.98 3.60 13.45
C PRO A 202 3.70 2.38 12.56
N VAL A 203 4.05 2.50 11.28
CA VAL A 203 4.07 1.37 10.35
C VAL A 203 5.49 0.81 10.32
N ALA A 204 5.67 -0.45 10.74
CA ALA A 204 6.99 -1.09 10.79
C ALA A 204 7.47 -1.47 9.38
N SER A 205 8.74 -1.19 9.07
CA SER A 205 9.36 -1.81 7.89
C SER A 205 9.54 -3.30 8.16
N ARG A 206 9.24 -4.13 7.16
CA ARG A 206 9.33 -5.59 7.28
C ARG A 206 10.58 -6.13 6.59
N ASP A 207 11.67 -5.37 6.61
CA ASP A 207 12.93 -5.73 5.94
C ASP A 207 13.47 -7.09 6.40
N ILE A 208 13.26 -7.44 7.67
CA ILE A 208 13.66 -8.72 8.27
C ILE A 208 12.97 -9.90 7.56
N LEU A 209 11.70 -9.78 7.15
CA LEU A 209 10.99 -10.86 6.46
C LEU A 209 11.63 -11.17 5.11
N GLY A 210 12.11 -10.16 4.39
CA GLY A 210 12.81 -10.35 3.12
C GLY A 210 14.14 -11.08 3.29
N VAL A 211 14.88 -10.70 4.33
CA VAL A 211 16.13 -11.37 4.70
C VAL A 211 15.87 -12.82 5.12
N SER A 212 14.84 -13.07 5.92
CA SER A 212 14.44 -14.42 6.31
C SER A 212 14.09 -15.29 5.10
N VAL A 213 13.32 -14.78 4.14
CA VAL A 213 12.99 -15.52 2.91
C VAL A 213 14.24 -15.89 2.13
N ALA A 214 15.17 -14.94 1.94
CA ALA A 214 16.41 -15.18 1.21
C ALA A 214 17.30 -16.23 1.90
N ILE A 215 17.44 -16.15 3.22
CA ILE A 215 18.24 -17.09 4.01
C ILE A 215 17.64 -18.49 3.94
N VAL A 216 16.35 -18.64 4.23
CA VAL A 216 15.69 -19.95 4.25
C VAL A 216 15.71 -20.57 2.84
N SER A 217 15.42 -19.79 1.79
CA SER A 217 15.49 -20.27 0.40
C SER A 217 16.90 -20.75 0.01
N THR A 218 17.94 -20.09 0.52
CA THR A 218 19.33 -20.49 0.27
C THR A 218 19.67 -21.81 0.98
N ILE A 219 19.21 -21.99 2.22
CA ILE A 219 19.36 -23.25 2.97
C ILE A 219 18.62 -24.40 2.28
N GLU A 220 17.43 -24.13 1.74
CA GLU A 220 16.64 -25.11 1.01
C GLU A 220 17.26 -25.46 -0.35
N LEU A 221 17.89 -24.50 -1.01
CA LEU A 221 18.68 -24.77 -2.21
C LEU A 221 19.82 -25.76 -1.92
N LEU A 222 20.50 -25.62 -0.78
CA LEU A 222 21.50 -26.59 -0.33
C LEU A 222 20.88 -27.97 0.00
N SER A 223 19.61 -28.00 0.41
CA SER A 223 18.85 -29.24 0.67
C SER A 223 18.48 -30.00 -0.61
N SER A 224 18.64 -29.39 -1.80
CA SER A 224 18.50 -30.07 -3.09
C SER A 224 19.47 -31.25 -3.26
N PHE A 225 20.57 -31.28 -2.49
CA PHE A 225 21.49 -32.41 -2.45
C PHE A 225 20.87 -33.68 -1.82
N LEU A 226 19.90 -33.50 -0.91
CA LEU A 226 19.23 -34.60 -0.20
C LEU A 226 17.94 -35.06 -0.89
N LEU A 227 17.14 -34.10 -1.40
CA LEU A 227 15.81 -34.36 -1.97
C LEU A 227 15.81 -34.46 -3.50
N GLY A 228 16.98 -34.30 -4.13
CA GLY A 228 17.11 -34.09 -5.56
C GLY A 228 16.65 -32.69 -6.00
N PRO A 229 16.94 -32.31 -7.25
CA PRO A 229 16.65 -30.96 -7.76
C PRO A 229 15.16 -30.63 -7.75
N ALA A 230 14.29 -31.59 -8.05
CA ALA A 230 12.84 -31.40 -8.02
C ALA A 230 12.31 -31.17 -6.60
N GLY A 231 12.75 -31.96 -5.62
CA GLY A 231 12.34 -31.82 -4.23
C GLY A 231 12.82 -30.49 -3.61
N GLY A 232 14.04 -30.07 -3.92
CA GLY A 232 14.56 -28.76 -3.50
C GLY A 232 13.76 -27.59 -4.06
N LEU A 233 13.41 -27.62 -5.36
CA LEU A 233 12.60 -26.57 -5.99
C LEU A 233 11.18 -26.50 -5.41
N VAL A 234 10.55 -27.64 -5.14
CA VAL A 234 9.24 -27.68 -4.48
C VAL A 234 9.34 -27.07 -3.07
N LEU A 235 10.36 -27.39 -2.30
CA LEU A 235 10.54 -26.84 -0.96
C LEU A 235 10.72 -25.31 -0.98
N ILE A 236 11.58 -24.80 -1.87
CA ILE A 236 11.77 -23.35 -2.06
C ILE A 236 10.45 -22.69 -2.45
N TYR A 237 9.72 -23.26 -3.41
CA TYR A 237 8.43 -22.75 -3.81
C TYR A 237 7.48 -22.68 -2.62
N LEU A 238 7.47 -23.74 -1.78
CA LEU A 238 6.59 -23.79 -0.63
C LEU A 238 6.92 -22.71 0.41
N THR A 239 8.19 -22.53 0.70
CA THR A 239 8.68 -21.54 1.66
C THR A 239 8.41 -20.13 1.17
N VAL A 240 8.77 -19.81 -0.08
CA VAL A 240 8.51 -18.49 -0.67
C VAL A 240 7.01 -18.18 -0.64
N GLY A 241 6.15 -19.13 -0.99
CA GLY A 241 4.69 -18.93 -0.95
C GLY A 241 4.15 -18.71 0.46
N ALA A 242 4.57 -19.52 1.44
CA ALA A 242 4.14 -19.36 2.83
C ALA A 242 4.52 -17.99 3.40
N PHE A 243 5.76 -17.56 3.21
CA PHE A 243 6.20 -16.22 3.62
C PHE A 243 5.48 -15.11 2.86
N SER A 244 5.22 -15.29 1.57
CA SER A 244 4.46 -14.32 0.77
C SER A 244 3.05 -14.10 1.34
N LEU A 245 2.37 -15.16 1.77
CA LEU A 245 1.05 -15.08 2.36
C LEU A 245 1.05 -14.35 3.70
N VAL A 246 2.02 -14.64 4.57
CA VAL A 246 2.21 -13.92 5.83
C VAL A 246 2.46 -12.43 5.57
N TRP A 247 3.33 -12.11 4.61
CA TRP A 247 3.63 -10.72 4.28
C TRP A 247 2.43 -10.00 3.66
N LEU A 248 1.64 -10.69 2.84
CA LEU A 248 0.41 -10.14 2.28
C LEU A 248 -0.64 -9.87 3.36
N ASP A 249 -0.77 -10.75 4.36
CA ASP A 249 -1.63 -10.49 5.54
C ASP A 249 -1.20 -9.22 6.27
N LEU A 250 0.10 -9.05 6.51
CA LEU A 250 0.64 -7.82 7.10
C LEU A 250 0.38 -6.59 6.22
N ALA A 251 0.56 -6.69 4.90
CA ALA A 251 0.28 -5.60 3.97
C ALA A 251 -1.22 -5.24 3.88
N ILE A 252 -2.10 -6.19 4.23
CA ILE A 252 -3.54 -5.95 4.38
C ILE A 252 -3.83 -5.23 5.71
N ARG A 253 -3.27 -5.71 6.83
CA ARG A 253 -3.59 -5.27 8.19
C ARG A 253 -2.89 -3.99 8.63
N ASP A 254 -1.58 -3.91 8.45
CA ASP A 254 -0.74 -2.81 8.98
C ASP A 254 -1.25 -1.42 8.53
N PRO A 255 -1.60 -1.19 7.25
CA PRO A 255 -2.12 0.11 6.82
C PRO A 255 -3.45 0.48 7.46
N THR A 256 -4.26 -0.50 7.87
CA THR A 256 -5.60 -0.24 8.45
C THR A 256 -5.49 0.51 9.78
N VAL A 257 -4.49 0.19 10.61
CA VAL A 257 -4.24 0.91 11.87
C VAL A 257 -3.83 2.34 11.58
N HIS A 258 -2.92 2.54 10.63
CA HIS A 258 -2.49 3.86 10.17
C HIS A 258 -3.67 4.68 9.60
N PHE A 259 -4.53 4.09 8.77
CA PHE A 259 -5.71 4.76 8.23
C PHE A 259 -6.75 5.11 9.30
N SER A 260 -6.86 4.29 10.35
CA SER A 260 -7.72 4.62 11.49
C SER A 260 -7.23 5.85 12.24
N PHE A 261 -5.91 6.08 12.29
CA PHE A 261 -5.33 7.30 12.86
C PHE A 261 -5.72 8.54 12.03
N HIS A 262 -5.65 8.46 10.70
CA HIS A 262 -6.15 9.50 9.79
C HIS A 262 -7.60 9.90 10.05
N SER A 263 -8.42 8.93 10.44
CA SER A 263 -9.81 9.22 10.73
C SER A 263 -10.05 10.10 11.96
N GLN A 264 -9.07 10.16 12.86
CA GLN A 264 -9.15 10.89 14.12
C GLN A 264 -8.62 12.33 14.00
N PHE A 265 -7.50 12.54 13.30
CA PHE A 265 -6.85 13.87 13.26
C PHE A 265 -7.35 14.77 12.11
N GLU A 266 -7.75 14.23 10.96
CA GLU A 266 -8.22 15.06 9.84
C GLU A 266 -9.41 15.97 10.20
N PRO A 267 -10.40 15.53 11.02
CA PRO A 267 -11.43 16.42 11.53
C PRO A 267 -10.89 17.60 12.34
N ASP A 268 -9.79 17.43 13.07
CA ASP A 268 -9.17 18.52 13.83
C ASP A 268 -8.58 19.57 12.88
N ILE A 269 -7.87 19.13 11.83
CA ILE A 269 -7.34 20.02 10.79
C ILE A 269 -8.48 20.80 10.12
N LEU A 270 -9.59 20.13 9.76
CA LEU A 270 -10.74 20.78 9.14
C LEU A 270 -11.43 21.81 10.04
N ARG A 271 -11.50 21.54 11.35
CA ARG A 271 -12.07 22.50 12.31
C ARG A 271 -11.21 23.75 12.43
N SER A 272 -9.88 23.61 12.38
CA SER A 272 -8.95 24.74 12.48
C SER A 272 -8.77 25.49 11.16
N LEU A 273 -8.89 24.78 10.03
CA LEU A 273 -8.76 25.30 8.67
C LEU A 273 -10.03 24.99 7.86
N PRO A 274 -11.18 25.60 8.20
CA PRO A 274 -12.42 25.38 7.46
C PRO A 274 -12.31 25.93 6.03
N ASP A 275 -12.98 25.28 5.09
CA ASP A 275 -12.98 25.71 3.69
C ASP A 275 -13.54 27.14 3.56
N THR A 276 -12.79 28.02 2.90
CA THR A 276 -13.07 29.45 2.77
C THR A 276 -14.42 29.76 2.07
N PHE A 277 -15.02 28.79 1.38
CA PHE A 277 -16.28 28.94 0.65
C PHE A 277 -17.54 28.65 1.46
N ALA A 278 -17.44 28.19 2.71
CA ALA A 278 -18.63 27.92 3.54
C ALA A 278 -19.35 29.19 4.06
N GLY A 279 -18.81 30.40 3.78
CA GLY A 279 -19.28 31.67 4.37
C GLY A 279 -20.05 32.64 3.46
N ILE A 280 -20.25 32.36 2.16
CA ILE A 280 -20.80 33.36 1.21
C ILE A 280 -22.33 33.25 0.99
N SER A 281 -23.02 32.26 1.56
CA SER A 281 -24.46 32.05 1.28
C SER A 281 -25.45 32.84 2.15
N ASN A 282 -25.03 33.84 2.94
CA ASN A 282 -25.96 34.54 3.84
C ASN A 282 -25.92 36.09 3.83
N VAL A 283 -25.39 36.72 2.79
CA VAL A 283 -25.47 38.18 2.61
C VAL A 283 -26.23 38.47 1.31
N GLY A 284 -27.55 38.46 1.38
CA GLY A 284 -28.38 38.73 0.19
C GLY A 284 -29.86 38.38 0.33
N ALA A 285 -30.44 38.61 1.51
CA ALA A 285 -31.90 38.68 1.66
C ALA A 285 -32.20 39.87 2.58
N GLY A 286 -32.10 41.06 1.99
CA GLY A 286 -32.64 42.32 2.50
C GLY A 286 -33.48 42.94 1.41
#